data_AF-A0A8J7VPC6-F1
#
_entry.id   AF-A0A8J7VPC6-F1
#
_cell.length_a   1.000
_cell.length_b   1.000
_cell.length_c   1.000
_cell.angle_alpha   90.00
_cell.angle_beta   90.00
_cell.angle_gamma   90.00
#
_symmetry.space_group_name_H-M   'P 1'
#
loop_
_entity.id
_entity.type
_entity.pdbx_description
1 polymer ?
#
loop_
_entity_poly.entity_id
_entity_poly.type
_entity_poly.pdbx_seq_one_letter_code
_entity_poly.pdbx_strand_id
1 'polypeptide(L)'
;MRTAHAATKCHAKAKATGRRCKAPAVNGWKVCRMHGAGGGAPTGPANGAWKHGGRSNAVIELQRMTVGIARLAKETIASIP
;
A
#
# COMPACT_ATOMS: atom_id res chain seq x y z
N MET A 1 3.31 22.96 -0.19
CA MET A 1 4.27 22.12 -0.95
C MET A 1 5.61 22.19 -0.23
N ARG A 2 6.22 21.08 0.19
CA ARG A 2 7.59 21.14 0.76
C ARG A 2 8.57 21.50 -0.35
N THR A 3 9.50 22.41 -0.09
CA THR A 3 10.57 22.77 -1.06
C THR A 3 11.49 21.58 -1.28
N ALA A 4 12.13 21.49 -2.45
CA ALA A 4 12.97 20.35 -2.83
C ALA A 4 14.10 20.07 -1.82
N HIS A 5 14.64 21.12 -1.19
CA HIS A 5 15.72 21.02 -0.20
C HIS A 5 15.24 20.53 1.18
N ALA A 6 13.96 20.75 1.51
CA ALA A 6 13.34 20.27 2.75
C ALA A 6 12.70 18.88 2.61
N ALA A 7 12.67 18.30 1.41
CA ALA A 7 12.14 16.97 1.18
C ALA A 7 13.15 15.88 1.61
N THR A 8 12.64 14.75 2.10
CA THR A 8 13.48 13.57 2.34
C THR A 8 14.06 13.08 1.01
N LYS A 9 15.28 12.53 1.04
CA LYS A 9 15.93 12.03 -0.19
C LYS A 9 15.44 10.62 -0.50
N CYS A 10 15.18 10.37 -1.78
CA CYS A 10 14.85 9.04 -2.31
C CYS A 10 15.90 8.01 -1.87
N HIS A 11 15.45 6.91 -1.27
CA HIS A 11 16.35 5.86 -0.80
C HIS A 11 16.72 4.82 -1.86
N ALA A 12 15.97 4.75 -2.98
CA ALA A 12 16.24 3.81 -4.05
C ALA A 12 17.62 4.00 -4.70
N LYS A 13 18.18 2.89 -5.18
CA LYS A 13 19.40 2.87 -6.00
C LYS A 13 19.03 3.24 -7.43
N ALA A 14 19.69 4.26 -7.98
CA ALA A 14 19.49 4.68 -9.36
C ALA A 14 20.13 3.67 -10.32
N LYS A 15 19.36 3.22 -11.33
CA LYS A 15 19.84 2.25 -12.32
C LYS A 15 21.04 2.77 -13.11
N ALA A 16 20.98 4.01 -13.58
CA ALA A 16 22.02 4.60 -14.43
C ALA A 16 23.39 4.75 -13.74
N THR A 17 23.42 4.98 -12.43
CA THR A 17 24.67 5.27 -11.70
C THR A 17 25.06 4.21 -10.67
N GLY A 18 24.15 3.28 -10.36
CA GLY A 18 24.33 2.30 -9.29
C GLY A 18 24.46 2.91 -7.88
N ARG A 19 24.20 4.21 -7.70
CA ARG A 19 24.30 4.90 -6.40
C ARG A 19 22.91 5.28 -5.88
N ARG A 20 22.77 5.67 -4.61
CA ARG A 20 21.49 6.20 -4.10
C ARG A 20 21.05 7.42 -4.91
N CYS A 21 19.77 7.47 -5.29
CA CYS A 21 19.22 8.46 -6.22
C CYS A 21 19.37 9.93 -5.78
N LYS A 22 19.35 10.22 -4.46
CA LYS A 22 19.45 11.57 -3.85
C LYS A 22 18.38 12.60 -4.27
N ALA A 23 17.55 12.33 -5.27
CA ALA A 23 16.41 13.17 -5.66
C ALA A 23 15.39 13.33 -4.52
N PRO A 24 14.62 14.43 -4.47
CA PRO A 24 13.58 14.62 -3.47
C PRO A 24 12.50 13.55 -3.60
N ALA A 25 12.09 12.96 -2.47
CA ALA A 25 10.97 12.05 -2.40
C ALA A 25 9.65 12.81 -2.54
N VAL A 26 8.65 12.15 -3.13
CA VAL A 26 7.28 12.72 -3.19
C VAL A 26 6.72 12.74 -1.77
N ASN A 27 5.86 13.73 -1.46
CA ASN A 27 5.28 13.85 -0.13
C ASN A 27 4.52 12.57 0.26
N GLY A 28 4.80 12.03 1.44
CA GLY A 28 4.26 10.74 1.91
C GLY A 28 4.96 9.50 1.35
N TRP A 29 5.92 9.65 0.45
CA TRP A 29 6.69 8.55 -0.14
C TRP A 29 8.14 8.55 0.36
N LYS A 30 8.76 7.37 0.31
CA LYS A 30 10.19 7.20 0.61
C LYS A 30 11.08 7.27 -0.64
N VAL A 31 10.48 7.40 -1.82
CA VAL A 31 11.14 7.39 -3.14
C VAL A 31 10.69 8.59 -3.98
N CYS A 32 11.42 8.92 -5.05
CA CYS A 32 11.07 10.00 -5.97
C CYS A 32 10.17 9.50 -7.11
N ARG A 33 9.64 10.43 -7.92
CA ARG A 33 8.78 10.13 -9.10
C ARG A 33 9.42 9.14 -10.08
N MET A 34 10.75 9.17 -10.21
CA MET A 34 11.49 8.28 -11.12
C MET A 34 11.69 6.87 -10.55
N HIS A 35 11.59 6.71 -9.23
CA HIS A 35 11.80 5.44 -8.54
C HIS A 35 10.51 4.87 -7.95
N GLY A 36 9.36 5.21 -8.55
CA GLY A 36 8.08 4.57 -8.27
C GLY A 36 7.15 5.33 -7.32
N ALA A 37 7.47 6.57 -6.95
CA ALA A 37 6.51 7.37 -6.20
C ALA A 37 5.29 7.72 -7.05
N GLY A 38 4.09 7.45 -6.52
CA GLY A 38 2.84 7.54 -7.28
C GLY A 38 2.60 6.33 -8.19
N GLY A 39 3.42 5.29 -8.10
CA GLY A 39 3.21 4.03 -8.80
C GLY A 39 2.17 3.14 -8.12
N GLY A 40 1.74 2.10 -8.83
CA GLY A 40 0.67 1.19 -8.41
C GLY A 40 -0.46 1.21 -9.44
N ALA A 41 -1.17 0.09 -9.54
CA ALA A 41 -2.36 0.04 -10.39
C ALA A 41 -3.46 0.92 -9.76
N PRO A 42 -4.29 1.60 -10.58
CA PRO A 42 -5.44 2.31 -10.06
C PRO A 42 -6.39 1.34 -9.36
N THR A 43 -7.25 1.87 -8.49
CA THR A 43 -8.28 1.09 -7.82
C THR A 43 -9.56 1.02 -8.66
N GLY A 44 -10.40 0.01 -8.42
CA GLY A 44 -11.72 -0.05 -9.04
C GLY A 44 -11.67 -0.41 -10.54
N PRO A 45 -12.72 -0.04 -11.30
CA PRO A 45 -12.84 -0.30 -12.74
C PRO A 45 -11.71 0.24 -13.61
N ALA A 46 -10.97 1.25 -13.13
CA ALA A 46 -9.80 1.77 -13.83
C ALA A 46 -8.62 0.78 -13.82
N ASN A 47 -8.64 -0.23 -12.95
CA ASN A 47 -7.64 -1.28 -12.92
C ASN A 47 -7.87 -2.26 -14.08
N GLY A 48 -6.85 -2.49 -14.92
CA GLY A 48 -6.96 -3.44 -16.04
C GLY A 48 -7.24 -4.89 -15.60
N ALA A 49 -7.00 -5.24 -14.34
CA ALA A 49 -7.35 -6.54 -13.77
C ALA A 49 -8.73 -6.57 -13.08
N TRP A 50 -9.50 -5.47 -13.16
CA TRP A 50 -10.83 -5.39 -12.57
C TRP A 50 -11.82 -6.29 -13.32
N LYS A 51 -12.54 -7.12 -12.57
CA LYS A 51 -13.65 -7.93 -13.09
C LYS A 51 -14.97 -7.40 -12.53
N HIS A 52 -15.27 -7.79 -11.30
CA HIS A 52 -16.51 -7.44 -10.59
C HIS A 52 -16.26 -7.00 -9.13
N GLY A 53 -15.01 -6.62 -8.80
CA GLY A 53 -14.66 -6.11 -7.46
C GLY A 53 -14.63 -7.12 -6.31
N GLY A 54 -15.05 -8.38 -6.54
CA GLY A 54 -15.10 -9.44 -5.50
C GLY A 54 -13.74 -9.86 -4.92
N ARG A 55 -12.64 -9.37 -5.49
CA ARG A 55 -11.27 -9.53 -4.96
C ARG A 55 -10.57 -8.18 -4.74
N SER A 56 -11.35 -7.11 -4.57
CA SER A 56 -10.81 -5.80 -4.23
C SER A 56 -10.24 -5.80 -2.81
N ASN A 57 -9.37 -4.84 -2.51
CA ASN A 57 -8.79 -4.69 -1.17
C ASN A 57 -9.86 -4.54 -0.09
N ALA A 58 -10.93 -3.78 -0.36
CA ALA A 58 -12.04 -3.60 0.57
C ALA A 58 -12.78 -4.92 0.89
N VAL A 59 -13.02 -5.76 -0.13
CA VAL A 59 -13.65 -7.07 0.08
C VAL A 59 -12.73 -8.03 0.83
N ILE A 60 -11.43 -8.01 0.52
CA ILE A 60 -10.43 -8.83 1.23
C ILE A 60 -10.33 -8.41 2.70
N GLU A 61 -10.36 -7.11 2.99
CA GLU A 61 -10.34 -6.56 4.35
C GLU A 61 -11.60 -6.97 5.12
N LEU A 62 -12.78 -6.81 4.52
CA LEU A 62 -14.04 -7.27 5.10
C LEU A 62 -14.00 -8.77 5.43
N GLN A 63 -13.51 -9.60 4.51
CA GLN A 63 -13.36 -11.04 4.74
C GLN A 63 -12.44 -11.35 5.92
N ARG A 64 -11.30 -10.64 6.04
CA ARG A 64 -10.38 -10.80 7.18
C ARG A 64 -11.06 -10.44 8.50
N MET A 65 -11.82 -9.35 8.53
CA MET A 65 -12.58 -8.94 9.71
C MET A 65 -13.64 -9.99 10.07
N THR A 66 -14.42 -10.45 9.10
CA THR A 66 -15.45 -11.49 9.31
C THR A 66 -14.85 -12.77 9.86
N VAL A 67 -13.72 -13.25 9.31
CA VAL A 67 -13.02 -14.43 9.81
C VAL A 67 -12.49 -14.20 11.23
N GLY A 68 -11.95 -13.02 11.52
CA GLY A 68 -11.50 -12.65 12.87
C GLY A 68 -12.63 -12.67 13.89
N ILE A 69 -13.78 -12.08 13.55
CA ILE A 69 -14.98 -12.09 14.40
C ILE A 69 -15.47 -13.52 14.63
N ALA A 70 -15.57 -14.33 13.57
CA ALA A 70 -16.02 -15.71 13.68
C ALA A 70 -15.09 -16.55 14.58
N ARG A 71 -13.77 -16.29 14.54
CA ARG A 71 -12.81 -16.93 15.43
C ARG A 71 -13.04 -16.51 16.88
N LEU A 72 -13.12 -15.21 17.15
CA LEU A 72 -13.36 -14.68 18.50
C LEU A 72 -14.66 -15.22 19.07
N ALA A 73 -15.74 -15.24 18.29
CA ALA A 73 -17.03 -15.77 18.72
C ALA A 73 -16.94 -17.24 19.14
N LYS A 74 -16.20 -18.07 18.39
CA LYS A 74 -15.97 -19.48 18.76
C LYS A 74 -15.20 -19.62 20.07
N GLU A 75 -14.15 -18.81 20.26
CA GLU A 75 -13.35 -18.79 21.48
C GLU A 75 -14.19 -18.32 22.69
N THR A 76 -15.05 -17.31 22.50
CA THR A 76 -15.99 -16.85 23.54
C THR A 76 -17.01 -17.93 23.90
N ILE A 77 -17.63 -18.59 22.92
CA ILE A 77 -18.61 -19.66 23.18
C ILE A 77 -17.95 -20.82 23.92
N ALA A 78 -16.74 -21.22 23.52
CA ALA A 78 -16.01 -22.31 24.17
C ALA A 78 -15.55 -21.99 25.60
N SER A 79 -15.55 -20.71 26.00
CA SER A 79 -15.17 -20.27 27.35
C SER A 79 -16.36 -20.02 28.27
N ILE A 80 -17.61 -20.23 27.80
CA ILE A 80 -18.80 -20.22 28.65
C ILE A 80 -18.84 -21.54 29.44
N PRO A 81 -18.95 -21.50 30.78
CA PRO A 81 -19.02 -22.70 31.63
C PRO A 81 -20.31 -23.50 31.43
#